data_AF-A0A2V8RPC6-F1
#
_entry.id   AF-A0A2V8RPC6-F1
#
_cell.length_a   1.000
_cell.length_b   1.000
_cell.length_c   1.000
_cell.angle_alpha   90.00
_cell.angle_beta   90.00
_cell.angle_gamma   90.00
#
_symmetry.space_group_name_H-M   'P 1'
#
loop_
_entity.id
_entity.type
_entity.pdbx_description
1 polymer ?
#
loop_
_entity_poly.entity_id
_entity_poly.type
_entity_poly.pdbx_seq_one_letter_code
_entity_poly.pdbx_strand_id
1 'polypeptide(L)'
;MTRDVAAVQGRTIAPDPEPEKGYFYRSDHFEFAKQGVPALDPESGIDYVGKPADYGRQKRDEYTKNDYHKPSDEVKPDWDLSGAVEDAQLLFVVGQTVAEGDKYPEWKPGTEFKAKRDAMLKGTGASL
;
A
#
# COMPACT_ATOMS: atom_id res chain seq x y z
N MET A 1 -7.65 -1.00 10.85
CA MET A 1 -6.52 -0.08 11.07
C MET A 1 -6.23 0.80 9.86
N THR A 2 -5.55 0.34 8.79
CA THR A 2 -5.17 1.23 7.67
C THR A 2 -6.37 1.96 7.05
N ARG A 3 -7.51 1.26 6.87
CA ARG A 3 -8.76 1.88 6.40
C ARG A 3 -9.29 2.96 7.34
N ASP A 4 -9.15 2.75 8.64
CA ASP A 4 -9.63 3.68 9.66
C ASP A 4 -8.74 4.94 9.67
N VAL A 5 -7.42 4.78 9.56
CA VAL A 5 -6.46 5.88 9.43
C VAL A 5 -6.72 6.68 8.15
N ALA A 6 -6.93 6.02 7.01
CA ALA A 6 -7.30 6.68 5.76
C ALA A 6 -8.62 7.46 5.88
N ALA A 7 -9.61 6.89 6.57
CA ALA A 7 -10.91 7.55 6.77
C ALA A 7 -10.81 8.84 7.60
N VAL A 8 -9.87 8.92 8.55
CA VAL A 8 -9.59 10.18 9.29
C VAL A 8 -9.13 11.30 8.35
N GLN A 9 -8.41 10.95 7.28
CA GLN A 9 -7.99 11.89 6.22
C GLN A 9 -9.08 12.10 5.15
N GLY A 10 -10.28 11.52 5.31
CA GLY A 10 -11.32 11.56 4.27
C GLY A 10 -11.01 10.73 3.02
N ARG A 11 -10.09 9.76 3.15
CA ARG A 11 -9.61 8.90 2.04
C ARG A 11 -10.14 7.47 2.18
N THR A 12 -10.17 6.75 1.07
CA THR A 12 -10.62 5.35 1.02
C THR A 12 -9.56 4.44 0.43
N ILE A 13 -9.52 3.18 0.87
CA ILE A 13 -8.68 2.14 0.26
C ILE A 13 -9.51 1.35 -0.74
N ALA A 14 -9.11 1.38 -2.00
CA ALA A 14 -9.71 0.61 -3.09
C ALA A 14 -8.86 -0.62 -3.46
N PRO A 15 -9.45 -1.62 -4.15
CA PRO A 15 -8.68 -2.69 -4.80
C PRO A 15 -7.70 -2.12 -5.85
N ASP A 16 -6.65 -2.88 -6.16
CA ASP A 16 -5.75 -2.59 -7.30
C ASP A 16 -6.60 -2.44 -8.58
N PRO A 17 -6.51 -1.29 -9.29
CA PRO A 17 -7.25 -1.08 -10.52
C PRO A 17 -6.71 -1.87 -11.73
N GLU A 18 -5.51 -2.48 -11.62
CA GLU A 18 -4.84 -3.24 -12.68
C GLU A 18 -4.22 -4.55 -12.14
N PRO A 19 -5.02 -5.43 -11.51
CA PRO A 19 -4.51 -6.63 -10.84
C PRO A 19 -3.78 -7.59 -11.79
N GLU A 20 -4.09 -7.57 -13.08
CA GLU A 20 -3.43 -8.36 -14.12
C GLU A 20 -1.95 -8.01 -14.31
N LYS A 21 -1.50 -6.83 -13.84
CA LYS A 21 -0.09 -6.41 -13.90
C LYS A 21 0.76 -6.95 -12.75
N GLY A 22 0.10 -7.47 -11.71
CA GLY A 22 0.74 -8.17 -10.59
C GLY A 22 1.70 -7.30 -9.77
N TYR A 23 1.41 -6.03 -9.56
CA TYR A 23 2.33 -5.09 -8.90
C TYR A 23 2.74 -5.53 -7.48
N PHE A 24 1.81 -6.09 -6.70
CA PHE A 24 2.10 -6.66 -5.38
C PHE A 24 3.25 -7.69 -5.40
N TYR A 25 3.41 -8.44 -6.49
CA TYR A 25 4.42 -9.49 -6.62
C TYR A 25 5.80 -8.99 -7.07
N ARG A 26 5.96 -7.68 -7.27
CA ARG A 26 7.10 -7.07 -7.98
C ARG A 26 7.80 -5.97 -7.19
N SER A 27 7.60 -5.94 -5.87
CA SER A 27 8.21 -5.01 -4.93
C SER A 27 8.85 -5.76 -3.75
N ASP A 28 9.69 -5.07 -2.97
CA ASP A 28 10.58 -5.70 -1.97
C ASP A 28 9.84 -6.44 -0.84
N HIS A 29 8.63 -5.97 -0.50
CA HIS A 29 7.80 -6.58 0.53
C HIS A 29 7.40 -8.04 0.19
N PHE A 30 7.41 -8.42 -1.09
CA PHE A 30 6.95 -9.73 -1.54
C PHE A 30 7.78 -10.88 -0.98
N GLU A 31 9.10 -10.74 -0.88
CA GLU A 31 9.95 -11.80 -0.32
C GLU A 31 9.67 -12.06 1.17
N PHE A 32 9.26 -11.03 1.91
CA PHE A 32 8.77 -11.18 3.29
C PHE A 32 7.38 -11.83 3.33
N ALA A 33 6.48 -11.45 2.42
CA ALA A 33 5.16 -12.05 2.28
C ALA A 33 5.25 -13.55 1.97
N LYS A 34 6.19 -13.97 1.10
CA LYS A 34 6.53 -15.38 0.83
C LYS A 34 7.00 -16.15 2.07
N GLN A 35 7.45 -15.47 3.11
CA GLN A 35 7.80 -16.07 4.41
C GLN A 35 6.68 -15.91 5.46
N GLY A 36 5.51 -15.42 5.06
CA GLY A 36 4.34 -15.28 5.93
C GLY A 36 4.31 -13.97 6.71
N VAL A 37 5.28 -13.06 6.54
CA VAL A 37 5.24 -11.74 7.19
C VAL A 37 4.13 -10.90 6.53
N PRO A 38 3.12 -10.43 7.29
CA PRO A 38 2.09 -9.54 6.75
C PRO A 38 2.71 -8.29 6.11
N ALA A 39 2.24 -7.95 4.91
CA ALA A 39 2.73 -6.80 4.17
C ALA A 39 1.61 -5.81 3.83
N LEU A 40 1.98 -4.53 3.78
CA LEU A 40 1.16 -3.43 3.30
C LEU A 40 1.98 -2.67 2.26
N ASP A 41 1.49 -2.63 1.02
CA ASP A 41 2.12 -1.91 -0.09
C ASP A 41 1.03 -1.10 -0.82
N PRO A 42 0.72 0.13 -0.35
CA PRO A 42 -0.30 0.96 -0.97
C PRO A 42 0.27 1.73 -2.16
N GLU A 43 -0.47 1.76 -3.26
CA GLU A 43 -0.21 2.68 -4.37
C GLU A 43 -1.07 3.96 -4.24
N SER A 44 -0.77 4.99 -5.05
CA SER A 44 -1.49 6.27 -5.06
C SER A 44 -2.98 6.17 -5.41
N GLY A 45 -3.41 5.04 -6.02
CA GLY A 45 -4.77 4.86 -6.51
C GLY A 45 -5.09 5.72 -7.75
N ILE A 46 -6.36 5.71 -8.17
CA ILE A 46 -6.84 6.48 -9.34
C ILE A 46 -7.96 7.47 -9.00
N ASP A 47 -8.52 7.40 -7.79
CA ASP A 47 -9.55 8.31 -7.30
C ASP A 47 -8.89 9.45 -6.51
N TYR A 48 -8.85 10.65 -7.10
CA TYR A 48 -8.21 11.82 -6.50
C TYR A 48 -9.25 12.78 -5.92
N VAL A 49 -9.07 13.16 -4.66
CA VAL A 49 -9.98 14.09 -3.96
C VAL A 49 -10.08 15.41 -4.72
N GLY A 50 -11.30 15.86 -5.00
CA GLY A 50 -11.55 17.11 -5.71
C GLY A 50 -11.18 17.10 -7.19
N LYS A 51 -10.85 15.94 -7.78
CA LYS A 51 -10.56 15.80 -9.21
C LYS A 51 -11.65 15.00 -9.94
N PRO A 52 -11.80 15.18 -11.27
CA PRO A 52 -12.66 14.32 -12.08
C PRO A 52 -12.26 12.84 -12.00
N ALA A 53 -13.21 11.94 -12.21
CA ALA A 53 -13.02 10.48 -12.04
C ALA A 53 -11.94 9.86 -12.95
N ASP A 54 -11.65 10.47 -14.10
CA ASP A 54 -10.64 10.01 -15.05
C ASP A 54 -9.23 10.60 -14.80
N TYR A 55 -9.12 11.59 -13.90
CA TYR A 55 -7.89 12.33 -13.65
C TYR A 55 -6.73 11.43 -13.22
N GLY A 56 -6.95 10.55 -12.22
CA GLY A 56 -5.88 9.71 -11.69
C GLY A 56 -5.38 8.69 -12.71
N ARG A 57 -6.28 8.11 -13.51
CA ARG A 57 -5.91 7.22 -14.61
C ARG A 57 -5.08 7.95 -15.67
N GLN A 58 -5.51 9.14 -16.09
CA GLN A 58 -4.75 9.97 -17.04
C GLN A 58 -3.35 10.30 -16.52
N LYS A 59 -3.22 10.70 -15.25
CA LYS A 59 -1.93 11.02 -14.65
C LYS A 59 -1.02 9.81 -14.51
N ARG A 60 -1.56 8.65 -14.13
CA ARG A 60 -0.81 7.39 -14.10
C ARG A 60 -0.31 7.00 -15.50
N ASP A 61 -1.18 7.08 -16.50
CA ASP A 61 -0.84 6.74 -17.89
C ASP A 61 0.21 7.72 -18.47
N GLU A 62 0.06 9.01 -18.19
CA GLU A 62 1.03 10.06 -18.54
C GLU A 62 2.40 9.76 -17.95
N TYR A 63 2.48 9.52 -16.64
CA TYR A 63 3.74 9.20 -15.94
C TYR A 63 4.37 7.91 -16.45
N THR A 64 3.58 6.83 -16.56
CA THR A 64 4.07 5.52 -17.03
C THR A 64 4.62 5.61 -18.46
N LYS A 65 3.93 6.36 -19.33
CA LYS A 65 4.33 6.51 -20.72
C LYS A 65 5.55 7.40 -20.87
N ASN A 66 5.64 8.50 -20.12
CA ASN A 66 6.58 9.57 -20.41
C ASN A 66 7.81 9.54 -19.50
N ASP A 67 7.67 9.16 -18.23
CA ASP A 67 8.67 9.41 -17.18
C ASP A 67 9.17 8.15 -16.47
N TYR A 68 8.32 7.16 -16.21
CA TYR A 68 8.71 5.97 -15.46
C TYR A 68 9.94 5.26 -16.05
N HIS A 69 10.95 5.00 -15.20
CA HIS A 69 12.24 4.38 -15.56
C HIS A 69 13.03 5.14 -16.64
N LYS A 70 12.92 6.47 -16.68
CA LYS A 70 13.66 7.32 -17.62
C LYS A 70 14.37 8.45 -16.89
N PRO A 71 15.36 9.10 -17.53
CA PRO A 71 16.02 10.27 -16.96
C PRO A 71 15.07 11.45 -16.66
N SER A 72 13.87 11.49 -17.24
CA SER A 72 12.88 12.54 -16.94
C SER A 72 12.04 12.29 -15.68
N ASP A 73 12.29 11.18 -14.98
CA ASP A 73 11.71 10.84 -13.67
C ASP A 73 12.31 11.73 -12.56
N GLU A 74 12.03 13.02 -12.66
CA GLU A 74 12.48 14.06 -11.75
C GLU A 74 11.28 14.76 -11.12
N VAL A 75 11.48 15.36 -9.94
CA VAL A 75 10.45 16.20 -9.30
C VAL A 75 10.19 17.41 -10.19
N LYS A 76 8.95 17.56 -10.65
CA LYS A 76 8.57 18.66 -11.56
C LYS A 76 7.97 19.84 -10.80
N PRO A 77 8.15 21.09 -11.27
CA PRO A 77 7.65 22.27 -10.57
C PRO A 77 6.11 22.34 -10.43
N ASP A 78 5.39 21.60 -11.25
CA ASP A 78 3.93 21.52 -11.26
C ASP A 78 3.36 20.39 -10.41
N TRP A 79 4.22 19.61 -9.73
CA TRP A 79 3.77 18.55 -8.83
C TRP A 79 3.16 19.12 -7.55
N ASP A 80 1.93 18.69 -7.27
CA ASP A 80 1.28 18.87 -5.98
C ASP A 80 1.64 17.70 -5.06
N LEU A 81 2.49 17.97 -4.07
CA LEU A 81 2.97 16.96 -3.10
C LEU A 81 2.08 16.84 -1.85
N SER A 82 0.94 17.54 -1.79
CA SER A 82 0.04 17.46 -0.63
C SER A 82 -0.43 16.03 -0.34
N GLY A 83 -0.75 15.25 -1.39
CA GLY A 83 -1.09 13.83 -1.24
C GLY A 83 0.05 12.98 -0.68
N ALA A 84 1.31 13.27 -1.06
CA ALA A 84 2.47 12.57 -0.52
C ALA A 84 2.68 12.85 0.99
N VAL A 85 2.33 14.07 1.45
CA VAL A 85 2.31 14.40 2.87
C VAL A 85 1.25 13.56 3.61
N GLU A 86 0.06 13.42 3.05
CA GLU A 86 -1.01 12.59 3.62
C GLU A 86 -0.61 11.10 3.66
N ASP A 87 0.05 10.59 2.61
CA ASP A 87 0.58 9.23 2.55
C ASP A 87 1.64 9.00 3.64
N ALA A 88 2.57 9.93 3.82
CA ALA A 88 3.59 9.84 4.86
C ALA A 88 2.97 9.82 6.27
N GLN A 89 1.97 10.67 6.52
CA GLN A 89 1.23 10.69 7.78
C GLN A 89 0.48 9.37 8.02
N LEU A 90 -0.19 8.84 6.99
CA LEU A 90 -0.90 7.57 7.07
C LEU A 90 0.04 6.43 7.42
N LEU A 91 1.18 6.32 6.71
CA LEU A 91 2.18 5.28 6.94
C LEU A 91 2.81 5.41 8.33
N PHE A 92 3.06 6.65 8.80
CA PHE A 92 3.54 6.89 10.15
C PHE A 92 2.56 6.38 11.21
N VAL A 93 1.28 6.75 11.12
CA VAL A 93 0.25 6.32 12.09
C VAL A 93 0.06 4.80 12.04
N VAL A 94 0.05 4.21 10.84
CA VAL A 94 -0.01 2.74 10.69
C VAL A 94 1.19 2.07 11.36
N GLY A 95 2.41 2.55 11.09
CA GLY A 95 3.63 2.01 11.68
C GLY A 95 3.64 2.13 13.20
N GLN A 96 3.26 3.30 13.73
CA GLN A 96 3.11 3.54 15.17
C GLN A 96 2.10 2.58 15.79
N THR A 97 0.92 2.43 15.18
CA THR A 97 -0.12 1.54 15.72
C THR A 97 0.33 0.07 15.73
N VAL A 98 1.12 -0.37 14.74
CA VAL A 98 1.72 -1.70 14.75
C VAL A 98 2.79 -1.83 15.83
N ALA A 99 3.61 -0.81 16.03
CA ALA A 99 4.70 -0.84 17.01
C ALA A 99 4.22 -0.79 18.46
N GLU A 100 3.14 -0.07 18.72
CA GLU A 100 2.56 0.13 20.07
C GLU A 100 1.44 -0.88 20.39
N GLY A 101 0.94 -1.61 19.41
CA GLY A 101 -0.18 -2.54 19.57
C GLY A 101 0.24 -3.92 20.09
N ASP A 102 -0.62 -4.52 20.92
CA ASP A 102 -0.43 -5.90 21.43
C ASP A 102 -0.72 -6.98 20.38
N LYS A 103 -1.38 -6.60 19.28
CA LYS A 103 -1.79 -7.52 18.21
C LYS A 103 -1.00 -7.25 16.94
N TYR A 104 -0.28 -8.28 16.48
CA TYR A 104 0.38 -8.25 15.17
C TYR A 104 -0.64 -8.15 14.02
N PRO A 105 -0.25 -7.52 12.90
CA PRO A 105 -1.02 -7.61 11.66
C PRO A 105 -1.28 -9.06 11.25
N GLU A 106 -2.42 -9.28 10.59
CA GLU A 106 -2.86 -10.60 10.13
C GLU A 106 -3.16 -10.56 8.64
N TRP A 107 -2.88 -11.66 7.96
CA TRP A 107 -3.37 -11.88 6.60
C TRP A 107 -4.88 -12.07 6.59
N LYS A 108 -5.54 -11.51 5.56
CA LYS A 108 -6.95 -11.79 5.29
C LYS A 108 -7.15 -13.29 5.02
N PRO A 109 -8.33 -13.85 5.37
CA PRO A 109 -8.68 -15.21 4.95
C PRO A 109 -8.57 -15.40 3.44
N GLY A 110 -8.08 -16.57 3.00
CA GLY A 110 -7.99 -16.92 1.58
C GLY A 110 -6.76 -16.38 0.83
N THR A 111 -5.89 -15.59 1.48
CA THR A 111 -4.62 -15.22 0.85
C THR A 111 -3.62 -16.37 0.91
N GLU A 112 -2.80 -16.51 -0.13
CA GLU A 112 -1.79 -17.57 -0.24
C GLU A 112 -0.72 -17.53 0.86
N PHE A 113 -0.49 -16.36 1.48
CA PHE A 113 0.50 -16.16 2.53
C PHE A 113 0.02 -16.56 3.93
N LYS A 114 -1.31 -16.65 4.15
CA LYS A 114 -1.88 -16.88 5.48
C LYS A 114 -1.44 -18.21 6.08
N ALA A 115 -1.46 -19.29 5.30
CA ALA A 115 -1.10 -20.63 5.78
C ALA A 115 0.33 -20.66 6.36
N LYS A 116 1.27 -19.94 5.74
CA LYS A 116 2.65 -19.87 6.22
C LYS A 116 2.79 -19.04 7.49
N ARG A 117 2.09 -17.91 7.58
CA ARG A 117 2.02 -17.10 8.82
C ARG A 117 1.48 -17.93 9.98
N ASP A 118 0.39 -18.66 9.76
CA ASP A 118 -0.24 -19.48 10.79
C ASP A 118 0.70 -20.61 11.26
N ALA A 119 1.47 -21.22 10.35
CA ALA A 119 2.50 -22.20 10.72
C ALA A 119 3.64 -21.56 11.53
N MET A 120 4.09 -20.36 11.15
CA MET A 120 5.14 -19.63 11.86
C MET A 120 4.74 -19.31 13.31
N LEU A 121 3.51 -18.83 13.53
CA LEU A 121 3.01 -18.50 14.87
C LEU A 121 2.85 -19.73 15.78
N LYS A 122 2.46 -20.89 15.22
CA LYS A 122 2.40 -22.15 15.99
C LYS A 122 3.77 -22.63 16.44
N GLY A 123 4.81 -22.42 15.62
CA GLY A 123 6.18 -22.88 15.91
C GLY A 123 6.92 -22.06 16.97
N THR A 124 6.53 -20.80 17.20
CA THR A 124 7.20 -19.91 18.15
C THR A 124 6.67 -20.02 19.59
N GLY A 125 5.64 -20.84 19.84
CA GLY A 125 4.97 -20.90 21.14
C GLY A 125 4.25 -19.61 21.55
N ALA A 126 4.20 -18.62 20.65
CA ALA A 126 3.41 -17.41 20.81
C ALA A 126 1.94 -17.78 20.67
N SER A 127 1.30 -18.08 21.80
CA SER A 127 -0.16 -18.08 21.86
C SER A 127 -0.64 -16.65 21.60
N LEU A 128 -1.55 -16.51 20.63
CA LEU A 128 -2.36 -15.31 20.43
C LEU A 128 -3.25 -15.07 21.65
#